data_AF-Q2C4H3-F1
#
_entry.id   AF-Q2C4H3-F1
#
_cell.length_a   1.000
_cell.length_b   1.000
_cell.length_c   1.000
_cell.angle_alpha   90.00
_cell.angle_beta   90.00
_cell.angle_gamma   90.00
#
_symmetry.space_group_name_H-M   'P 1'
#
loop_
_entity.id
_entity.type
_entity.pdbx_description
1 polymer ?
#
loop_
_entity_poly.entity_id
_entity_poly.type
_entity_poly.pdbx_seq_one_letter_code
_entity_poly.pdbx_strand_id
1 'polypeptide(L)'
;MKALILIAKLAIAFVWLVLLINIVHPFPGVAAMALYIMTAFLFMMHGLQMLIFIGAFGDKINMSGWEKWSILIFGIFALLDIRRKHMM
;
A
#
# COMPACT_ATOMS: atom_id res chain seq x y z
N MET A 1 19.39 -1.49 1.79
CA MET A 1 18.09 -1.34 1.06
C MET A 1 17.01 -2.34 1.51
N LYS A 2 17.29 -3.65 1.64
CA LYS A 2 16.27 -4.65 2.07
C LYS A 2 15.66 -4.33 3.44
N ALA A 3 16.48 -4.07 4.46
CA ALA A 3 16.02 -3.71 5.80
C ALA A 3 15.15 -2.44 5.84
N LEU A 4 15.53 -1.41 5.08
CA LEU A 4 14.76 -0.18 4.97
C LEU A 4 13.36 -0.40 4.38
N ILE A 5 13.26 -1.19 3.30
CA ILE A 5 11.98 -1.54 2.70
C ILE A 5 11.11 -2.35 3.69
N LEU A 6 11.73 -3.26 4.45
CA LEU A 6 11.01 -4.03 5.46
C LEU A 6 10.43 -3.14 6.56
N ILE A 7 11.25 -2.26 7.14
CA ILE A 7 10.82 -1.31 8.18
C ILE A 7 9.70 -0.40 7.65
N ALA A 8 9.84 0.11 6.43
CA ALA A 8 8.82 0.93 5.82
C ALA A 8 7.49 0.19 5.59
N LYS A 9 7.54 -1.08 5.15
CA LYS A 9 6.36 -1.93 5.02
C LYS A 9 5.69 -2.18 6.37
N LEU A 10 6.46 -2.40 7.44
CA LEU A 10 5.94 -2.54 8.80
C LEU A 10 5.28 -1.26 9.29
N ALA A 11 5.87 -0.09 9.03
CA ALA A 11 5.28 1.20 9.38
C ALA A 11 3.94 1.42 8.65
N ILE A 12 3.86 1.12 7.34
CA ILE A 12 2.61 1.23 6.59
C ILE A 12 1.57 0.20 7.07
N ALA A 13 1.97 -1.02 7.43
CA ALA A 13 1.08 -1.99 8.05
C ALA A 13 0.49 -1.47 9.37
N PHE A 14 1.30 -0.79 10.19
CA PHE A 14 0.84 -0.14 11.41
C PHE A 14 -0.14 1.01 11.12
N VAL A 15 0.11 1.82 10.08
CA VAL A 15 -0.85 2.85 9.63
C VAL A 15 -2.18 2.20 9.23
N TRP A 16 -2.16 1.14 8.43
CA TRP A 16 -3.38 0.41 8.07
C TRP A 16 -4.12 -0.12 9.29
N LEU A 17 -3.42 -0.66 10.29
CA LEU A 17 -4.02 -1.12 11.53
C LEU A 17 -4.80 0.02 12.21
N VAL A 18 -4.19 1.20 12.37
CA VAL A 18 -4.86 2.36 12.99
C VAL A 18 -6.08 2.81 12.17
N LEU A 19 -5.97 2.86 10.85
CA LEU A 19 -7.06 3.25 9.96
C LEU A 19 -8.23 2.26 10.01
N LEU A 20 -7.94 0.95 9.99
CA LEU A 20 -8.95 -0.10 10.10
C LEU A 20 -9.62 -0.11 11.48
N ILE A 21 -8.85 0.12 12.56
CA ILE A 21 -9.40 0.31 13.90
C ILE A 21 -10.37 1.48 13.89
N ASN A 22 -10.04 2.61 13.26
CA ASN A 22 -10.94 3.76 13.19
C ASN A 22 -12.26 3.47 12.42
N ILE A 23 -12.27 2.52 11.49
CA ILE A 23 -13.50 2.12 10.78
C ILE A 23 -14.42 1.32 11.70
N VAL A 24 -13.87 0.39 12.49
CA VAL A 24 -14.65 -0.50 13.36
C VAL A 24 -14.97 0.14 14.70
N HIS A 25 -14.04 0.92 15.24
CA HIS A 25 -14.11 1.62 16.51
C HIS A 25 -13.54 3.04 16.36
N PRO A 26 -14.36 4.01 15.92
CA PRO A 26 -13.89 5.35 15.60
C PRO A 26 -13.27 6.07 16.79
N PHE A 27 -12.17 6.78 16.53
CA PHE A 27 -11.56 7.66 17.53
C PHE A 27 -12.45 8.89 17.80
N PRO A 28 -12.40 9.50 18.99
CA PRO A 28 -13.29 10.62 19.31
C PRO A 28 -12.99 11.89 18.49
N GLY A 29 -14.06 12.59 18.12
CA GLY A 29 -14.00 13.94 17.54
C GLY A 29 -13.33 14.02 16.17
N VAL A 30 -12.52 15.06 15.99
CA VAL A 30 -11.88 15.41 14.69
C VAL A 30 -10.93 14.32 14.21
N ALA A 31 -10.36 13.52 15.12
CA ALA A 31 -9.44 12.44 14.79
C ALA A 31 -10.08 11.39 13.87
N ALA A 32 -11.32 10.96 14.14
CA ALA A 32 -12.00 10.00 13.28
C ALA A 32 -12.23 10.55 11.87
N MET A 33 -12.63 11.82 11.76
CA MET A 33 -12.87 12.45 10.45
C MET A 33 -11.59 12.50 9.62
N ALA A 34 -10.48 12.91 10.24
CA ALA A 34 -9.17 12.92 9.60
C ALA A 34 -8.77 11.51 9.15
N LEU A 35 -8.93 10.50 10.01
CA LEU A 35 -8.59 9.12 9.69
C LEU A 35 -9.47 8.52 8.58
N TYR A 36 -10.74 8.90 8.47
CA TYR A 36 -11.58 8.51 7.33
C TYR A 36 -11.06 9.08 6.01
N ILE A 37 -10.74 10.37 5.98
CA ILE A 37 -10.17 11.02 4.80
C ILE A 37 -8.83 10.38 4.45
N MET A 38 -7.97 10.13 5.44
CA MET A 38 -6.69 9.45 5.23
C MET A 38 -6.86 8.04 4.70
N THR A 39 -7.84 7.28 5.20
CA THR A 39 -8.14 5.93 4.71
C THR A 39 -8.54 5.96 3.23
N ALA A 40 -9.49 6.84 2.88
CA ALA A 40 -9.95 6.99 1.50
C ALA A 40 -8.80 7.40 0.58
N PHE A 41 -7.99 8.38 1.00
CA PHE A 41 -6.85 8.84 0.22
C PHE A 41 -5.78 7.75 0.05
N LEU A 42 -5.42 7.05 1.13
CA LEU A 42 -4.44 5.96 1.10
C LEU A 42 -4.89 4.84 0.15
N PHE A 43 -6.14 4.39 0.30
CA PHE A 43 -6.72 3.34 -0.55
C PHE A 43 -6.73 3.74 -2.02
N MET A 44 -7.20 4.96 -2.33
CA MET A 44 -7.27 5.46 -3.70
C MET A 44 -5.88 5.65 -4.32
N MET A 45 -4.94 6.23 -3.57
CA MET A 45 -3.58 6.45 -4.06
C MET A 45 -2.83 5.14 -4.31
N HIS A 46 -2.93 4.19 -3.38
CA HIS A 46 -2.32 2.88 -3.58
C HIS A 46 -3.02 2.07 -4.68
N GLY A 47 -4.34 2.18 -4.79
CA GLY A 47 -5.11 1.59 -5.90
C GLY A 47 -4.67 2.14 -7.25
N LEU A 48 -4.53 3.46 -7.36
CA LEU A 48 -4.00 4.11 -8.57
C LEU A 48 -2.57 3.63 -8.88
N GLN A 49 -1.69 3.55 -7.88
CA GLN A 49 -0.34 3.01 -8.04
C GLN A 49 -0.36 1.56 -8.56
N MET A 50 -1.24 0.72 -8.01
CA MET A 50 -1.41 -0.67 -8.45
C MET A 50 -1.88 -0.72 -9.90
N LEU A 51 -2.91 0.05 -10.27
CA LEU A 51 -3.45 0.10 -11.63
C LEU A 51 -2.42 0.60 -12.64
N ILE A 52 -1.71 1.69 -12.32
CA ILE A 52 -0.64 2.23 -13.18
C ILE A 52 0.45 1.17 -13.38
N PHE A 53 0.86 0.48 -12.30
CA PHE A 53 1.93 -0.50 -12.40
C PHE A 53 1.53 -1.73 -13.22
N ILE A 54 0.32 -2.26 -12.99
CA ILE A 54 -0.22 -3.38 -13.77
C ILE A 54 -0.37 -2.96 -15.24
N GLY A 55 -0.89 -1.77 -15.51
CA GLY A 55 -1.04 -1.28 -16.89
C GLY A 55 0.28 -1.05 -17.61
N ALA A 56 1.32 -0.55 -16.91
CA ALA A 56 2.61 -0.24 -17.53
C ALA A 56 3.54 -1.46 -17.68
N PHE A 57 3.43 -2.45 -16.79
CA PHE A 57 4.37 -3.57 -16.67
C PHE A 57 3.73 -4.96 -16.71
N GLY A 58 2.39 -5.09 -16.69
CA GLY A 58 1.70 -6.38 -16.57
C GLY A 58 2.05 -7.39 -17.67
N ASP A 59 2.29 -6.93 -18.89
CA ASP A 59 2.68 -7.80 -20.02
C ASP A 59 4.20 -8.07 -20.07
N LYS A 60 4.98 -7.33 -19.28
CA LYS A 60 6.45 -7.37 -19.28
C LYS A 60 7.02 -8.22 -18.16
N ILE A 61 6.28 -8.39 -17.06
CA ILE A 61 6.70 -9.16 -15.89
C ILE A 61 5.59 -10.11 -15.44
N ASN A 62 5.95 -11.37 -15.20
CA ASN A 62 4.99 -12.38 -14.76
C ASN A 62 4.73 -12.26 -13.25
N MET A 63 3.81 -11.37 -12.88
CA MET A 63 3.49 -11.08 -11.48
C MET A 63 2.46 -12.06 -10.90
N SER A 64 2.75 -12.54 -9.69
CA SER A 64 1.76 -13.26 -8.89
C SER A 64 0.60 -12.34 -8.47
N GLY A 65 -0.57 -12.94 -8.19
CA GLY A 65 -1.73 -12.21 -7.67
C GLY A 65 -1.40 -11.47 -6.36
N TRP A 66 -0.60 -12.07 -5.48
CA TRP A 66 -0.17 -11.43 -4.23
C TRP A 66 0.69 -10.19 -4.48
N GLU A 67 1.58 -10.21 -5.46
CA GLU A 67 2.41 -9.04 -5.78
C GLU A 67 1.54 -7.85 -6.21
N LYS A 68 0.47 -8.10 -6.98
CA LYS A 68 -0.51 -7.07 -7.36
C LYS A 68 -1.17 -6.45 -6.13
N TRP A 69 -1.77 -7.28 -5.27
CA TRP A 69 -2.45 -6.83 -4.04
C TRP A 69 -1.51 -6.19 -3.02
N SER A 70 -0.24 -6.60 -2.99
CA SER A 70 0.75 -6.01 -2.10
C SER A 70 1.02 -4.53 -2.40
N ILE A 71 0.78 -4.07 -3.65
CA ILE A 71 0.88 -2.65 -4.02
C ILE A 71 -0.26 -1.85 -3.38
N LEU A 72 -1.46 -2.41 -3.30
CA LEU A 72 -2.57 -1.74 -2.62
C LEU A 72 -2.27 -1.53 -1.12
N ILE A 73 -1.59 -2.49 -0.49
CA ILE A 73 -1.27 -2.43 0.93
C ILE A 73 -0.05 -1.54 1.17
N PHE A 74 1.05 -1.74 0.44
CA PHE A 74 2.34 -1.11 0.76
C PHE A 74 2.76 0.00 -0.21
N GLY A 75 1.94 0.33 -1.21
CA GLY A 75 2.20 1.37 -2.20
C GLY A 75 3.55 1.18 -2.90
N ILE A 76 4.34 2.25 -2.93
CA ILE A 76 5.66 2.29 -3.57
C ILE A 76 6.67 1.28 -3.00
N PHE A 77 6.54 0.89 -1.73
CA PHE A 77 7.48 -0.08 -1.14
C PHE A 77 7.29 -1.49 -1.71
N ALA A 78 6.07 -1.86 -2.10
CA ALA A 78 5.84 -3.08 -2.88
C ALA A 78 6.38 -2.94 -4.31
N LEU A 79 6.16 -1.78 -4.96
CA LEU A 79 6.69 -1.52 -6.31
C LEU A 79 8.22 -1.66 -6.36
N LEU A 80 8.93 -1.08 -5.40
CA LEU A 80 10.39 -1.17 -5.31
C LEU A 80 10.88 -2.61 -5.11
N ASP A 81 10.11 -3.41 -4.36
CA ASP A 81 10.42 -4.81 -4.10
C ASP A 81 10.18 -5.69 -5.34
N ILE A 82 9.04 -5.50 -6.02
CA ILE A 82 8.69 -6.21 -7.25
C ILE A 82 9.66 -5.86 -8.37
N ARG A 83 9.99 -4.58 -8.53
CA ARG A 83 10.98 -4.11 -9.51
C ARG A 83 12.34 -4.76 -9.27
N ARG A 84 12.79 -4.84 -8.01
CA ARG A 84 14.04 -5.51 -7.67
C ARG A 84 14.01 -7.02 -7.93
N LYS A 85 12.84 -7.66 -7.83
CA LYS A 85 12.71 -9.10 -8.04
C LYS A 85 12.67 -9.50 -9.52
N HIS A 86 12.14 -8.64 -10.40
CA HIS A 86 11.90 -8.99 -11.81
C HIS A 86 12.68 -8.16 -12.83
N MET A 87 13.24 -7.01 -12.45
CA MET A 87 13.83 -6.03 -13.39
C MET A 87 15.26 -5.64 -13.03
N MET A 88 15.82 -6.19 -11.95
CA MET A 88 17.24 -6.14 -11.60
C MET A 88 17.72 -7.55 -11.34
#